data_AF-A0A2M6Z421-F1
#
_entry.id   AF-A0A2M6Z421-F1
#
_cell.length_a   1.000
_cell.length_b   1.000
_cell.length_c   1.000
_cell.angle_alpha   90.00
_cell.angle_beta   90.00
_cell.angle_gamma   90.00
#
_symmetry.space_group_name_H-M   'P 1'
#
loop_
_entity.id
_entity.type
_entity.pdbx_description
1 polymer ?
#
loop_
_entity_poly.entity_id
_entity_poly.type
_entity_poly.pdbx_seq_one_letter_code
_entity_poly.pdbx_strand_id
1 'polypeptide(L)'
;MLIFQFGLKILLWFTIIFWVIFCPYCIIWTAPHFYSPKNPKAGLMISLLVAFKFFLIGFFILVAISIFLAYRQELFRFMFPVTS
;
A
#
# COMPACT_ATOMS: atom_id res chain seq x y z
N MET A 1 14.43 12.48 -0.58
CA MET A 1 13.87 11.92 0.68
C MET A 1 12.44 12.42 0.99
N LEU A 2 12.13 13.72 0.81
CA LEU A 2 10.77 14.27 1.02
C LEU A 2 9.66 13.61 0.18
N ILE A 3 9.91 13.31 -1.10
CA ILE A 3 8.93 12.68 -2.00
C ILE A 3 8.53 11.28 -1.51
N PHE A 4 9.50 10.49 -1.07
CA PHE A 4 9.24 9.15 -0.52
C PHE A 4 8.42 9.21 0.77
N GLN A 5 8.75 10.14 1.67
CA GLN A 5 7.99 10.36 2.91
C GLN A 5 6.55 10.79 2.64
N PHE A 6 6.34 11.68 1.66
CA PHE A 6 5.01 12.13 1.26
C PHE A 6 4.20 11.00 0.61
N GLY A 7 4.82 10.25 -0.29
CA GLY A 7 4.22 9.09 -0.95
C GLY A 7 3.83 7.98 0.03
N LEU A 8 4.65 7.71 1.04
CA LEU A 8 4.34 6.74 2.11
C LEU A 8 3.11 7.17 2.92
N LYS A 9 3.01 8.47 3.26
CA LYS A 9 1.82 9.00 3.96
C LYS A 9 0.56 8.84 3.13
N ILE A 10 0.60 9.17 1.84
CA ILE A 10 -0.54 8.98 0.93
C ILE A 10 -0.93 7.51 0.86
N LEU A 11 0.05 6.61 0.69
CA LEU A 11 -0.19 5.17 0.62
C LEU A 11 -0.84 4.64 1.91
N LEU A 12 -0.39 5.12 3.07
CA LEU A 12 -0.96 4.75 4.37
C LEU A 12 -2.43 5.18 4.46
N TRP A 13 -2.73 6.45 4.14
CA TRP A 13 -4.09 6.97 4.13
C TRP A 13 -5.00 6.19 3.18
N PHE A 14 -4.52 5.92 1.97
CA PHE A 14 -5.28 5.17 0.97
C PHE A 14 -5.55 3.73 1.42
N THR A 15 -4.57 3.08 2.06
CA THR A 15 -4.72 1.74 2.64
C THR A 15 -5.77 1.72 3.75
N ILE A 16 -5.78 2.72 4.64
CA ILE A 16 -6.76 2.83 5.71
C ILE A 16 -8.17 3.01 5.12
N ILE A 17 -8.33 3.92 4.16
CA ILE A 17 -9.63 4.15 3.49
C ILE A 17 -10.11 2.87 2.80
N PHE A 18 -9.23 2.22 2.05
CA PHE A 18 -9.52 0.94 1.39
C PHE A 18 -9.96 -0.12 2.41
N TRP A 19 -9.24 -0.24 3.54
CA TRP A 19 -9.59 -1.19 4.59
C TRP A 19 -10.94 -0.89 5.23
N VAL A 20 -11.25 0.38 5.54
CA VAL A 20 -12.54 0.78 6.11
C VAL A 20 -13.70 0.42 5.19
N ILE A 21 -13.53 0.61 3.88
CA ILE A 21 -14.55 0.23 2.89
C ILE A 21 -14.63 -1.29 2.77
N PHE A 22 -13.50 -1.99 2.71
CA PHE A 22 -13.43 -3.43 2.41
C PHE A 22 -13.76 -4.34 3.60
N CYS A 23 -13.53 -3.87 4.83
CA CYS A 23 -13.79 -4.61 6.07
C CYS A 23 -15.24 -5.10 6.23
N PRO A 24 -16.29 -4.27 6.05
CA PRO A 24 -17.67 -4.73 6.15
C PRO A 24 -18.00 -5.82 5.10
N TYR A 25 -17.46 -5.72 3.88
CA TYR A 25 -17.66 -6.77 2.86
C TYR A 25 -17.05 -8.10 3.29
N CYS A 26 -15.86 -8.09 3.89
CA CYS A 26 -15.23 -9.32 4.40
C CYS A 26 -16.01 -9.92 5.58
N ILE A 27 -16.55 -9.09 6.46
CA ILE A 27 -17.36 -9.55 7.60
C ILE A 27 -18.68 -10.17 7.11
N ILE A 28 -19.33 -9.56 6.12
CA ILE A 28 -20.55 -10.11 5.51
C ILE A 28 -20.24 -11.42 4.77
N TRP A 29 -19.13 -11.47 4.03
CA TRP A 29 -18.73 -12.67 3.27
C TRP A 29 -18.34 -13.85 4.16
N THR A 30 -17.78 -13.57 5.34
CA THR A 30 -17.48 -14.59 6.37
C THR A 30 -18.64 -14.84 7.33
N ALA A 31 -19.79 -14.18 7.13
CA ALA A 31 -21.01 -14.50 7.85
C ALA A 31 -21.43 -15.94 7.49
N PRO A 32 -21.99 -16.68 8.45
CA PRO A 32 -22.15 -18.12 8.27
C PRO A 32 -23.13 -18.45 7.15
N HIS A 33 -22.68 -19.29 6.21
CA HIS A 33 -23.59 -20.21 5.54
C HIS A 33 -24.14 -21.17 6.61
N PHE A 34 -25.46 -21.42 6.55
CA PHE A 34 -26.38 -22.17 7.42
C PHE A 34 -25.89 -23.25 8.43
N TYR A 35 -24.62 -23.69 8.40
CA TYR A 35 -24.04 -24.76 9.23
C TYR A 35 -22.76 -24.39 10.01
N SER A 36 -22.25 -23.15 9.94
CA SER A 36 -20.99 -22.77 10.60
C SER A 36 -21.19 -21.72 11.70
N PRO A 37 -20.48 -21.77 12.85
CA PRO A 37 -20.58 -20.74 13.87
C PRO A 37 -20.10 -19.37 13.34
N LYS A 38 -20.78 -18.29 13.77
CA LYS A 38 -20.38 -16.91 13.44
C LYS A 38 -18.95 -16.64 13.92
N ASN A 39 -18.01 -16.51 12.99
CA ASN A 39 -16.62 -16.13 13.28
C ASN A 39 -16.30 -14.73 12.69
N PRO A 40 -16.84 -13.63 13.27
CA PRO A 40 -16.55 -12.28 12.81
C PRO A 40 -15.05 -11.93 12.86
N LYS A 41 -14.29 -12.64 13.70
CA LYS A 41 -12.83 -12.55 13.76
C LYS A 41 -12.15 -12.99 12.45
N ALA A 42 -12.72 -13.95 11.73
CA ALA A 42 -12.18 -14.43 10.46
C ALA A 42 -12.29 -13.35 9.37
N GLY A 43 -13.43 -12.68 9.26
CA GLY A 43 -13.61 -11.56 8.32
C GLY A 43 -12.68 -10.38 8.58
N LEU A 44 -12.44 -10.08 9.86
CA LEU A 44 -11.49 -9.05 10.29
C LEU A 44 -10.04 -9.43 9.95
N MET A 45 -9.66 -10.70 10.17
CA MET A 45 -8.32 -11.20 9.83
C MET A 45 -8.08 -11.19 8.31
N ILE A 46 -9.07 -11.58 7.51
CA ILE A 46 -8.98 -11.55 6.05
C ILE A 46 -8.88 -10.11 5.54
N SER A 47 -9.71 -9.18 6.06
CA SER A 47 -9.66 -7.78 5.62
C SER A 47 -8.32 -7.13 5.93
N LEU A 48 -7.74 -7.42 7.11
CA LEU A 48 -6.38 -6.96 7.48
C LEU A 48 -5.30 -7.55 6.57
N LEU A 49 -5.37 -8.85 6.24
CA LEU A 49 -4.41 -9.48 5.33
C LEU A 49 -4.47 -8.87 3.93
N VAL A 50 -5.67 -8.60 3.42
CA VAL A 50 -5.84 -7.98 2.09
C VAL A 50 -5.35 -6.52 2.10
N ALA A 51 -5.66 -5.75 3.15
CA ALA A 51 -5.15 -4.39 3.30
C ALA A 51 -3.62 -4.37 3.42
N PHE A 52 -3.03 -5.32 4.14
CA PHE A 52 -1.58 -5.46 4.26
C PHE A 52 -0.92 -5.82 2.92
N LYS A 53 -1.50 -6.74 2.15
CA LYS A 53 -1.03 -7.05 0.79
C LYS A 53 -1.07 -5.82 -0.12
N PHE A 54 -2.16 -5.07 -0.07
CA PHE A 54 -2.31 -3.83 -0.83
C PHE A 54 -1.24 -2.81 -0.47
N PHE A 55 -0.99 -2.61 0.83
CA PHE A 55 0.07 -1.74 1.33
C PHE A 55 1.45 -2.17 0.84
N LEU A 56 1.78 -3.47 0.93
CA LEU A 56 3.06 -4.00 0.47
C LEU A 56 3.27 -3.75 -1.03
N ILE A 57 2.26 -4.04 -1.86
CA ILE A 57 2.34 -3.80 -3.30
C ILE A 57 2.60 -2.32 -3.58
N GLY A 58 1.83 -1.43 -2.95
CA GLY A 58 2.03 0.02 -3.11
C GLY A 58 3.39 0.49 -2.61
N PHE A 59 3.91 -0.12 -1.54
CA PHE A 59 5.23 0.20 -1.00
C PHE A 59 6.35 -0.17 -1.98
N PHE A 60 6.30 -1.38 -2.57
CA PHE A 60 7.26 -1.79 -3.58
C PHE A 60 7.26 -0.89 -4.81
N ILE A 61 6.07 -0.48 -5.26
CA ILE A 61 5.93 0.47 -6.38
C ILE A 61 6.56 1.81 -6.01
N LEU A 62 6.29 2.33 -4.80
CA LEU A 62 6.86 3.59 -4.33
C LEU A 62 8.40 3.54 -4.29
N VAL A 63 8.97 2.44 -3.81
CA VAL A 63 10.41 2.20 -3.78
C VAL A 63 10.98 2.15 -5.21
N ALA A 64 10.35 1.40 -6.12
CA ALA A 64 10.79 1.29 -7.51
C ALA A 64 10.81 2.66 -8.22
N ILE A 65 9.75 3.45 -8.05
CA ILE A 65 9.67 4.83 -8.60
C ILE A 65 10.75 5.72 -7.98
N SER A 66 10.99 5.60 -6.68
CA SER A 66 11.98 6.41 -5.98
C SER A 66 13.40 6.11 -6.45
N ILE A 67 13.73 4.83 -6.65
CA ILE A 67 15.02 4.41 -7.22
C ILE A 67 15.15 4.90 -8.66
N PHE A 68 14.11 4.74 -9.48
CA PHE A 68 14.13 5.20 -10.87
C PHE A 68 14.35 6.72 -10.98
N LEU A 69 13.67 7.51 -10.15
CA LEU A 69 13.84 8.96 -10.09
C LEU A 69 15.24 9.35 -9.60
N ALA A 70 15.78 8.66 -8.60
CA ALA A 70 17.14 8.90 -8.11
C ALA A 70 18.18 8.62 -9.22
N TYR A 71 18.05 7.50 -9.92
CA TYR A 71 18.94 7.14 -11.03
C TYR A 71 18.88 8.16 -12.18
N ARG A 72 17.68 8.66 -12.52
CA ARG A 72 17.51 9.74 -13.51
C ARG A 72 18.23 11.02 -13.08
N GLN A 73 18.13 11.40 -11.81
CA GLN A 73 18.82 12.60 -11.31
C GLN A 73 20.34 12.46 -11.37
N GLU A 74 20.89 11.29 -11.04
CA GLU A 74 22.32 11.02 -11.14
C GLU A 74 22.79 11.07 -12.61
N LEU A 75 22.06 10.44 -13.54
CA LEU A 75 22.40 10.48 -14.96
C LEU A 75 22.44 11.91 -15.52
N PHE A 76 21.46 12.75 -15.17
CA PHE A 76 21.48 14.17 -15.57
C PHE A 76 22.68 14.92 -15.00
N ARG A 77 23.08 14.62 -13.76
CA ARG A 77 24.25 15.22 -13.09
C ARG A 77 25.57 14.82 -13.75
N PHE A 78 25.66 13.58 -14.26
CA PHE A 78 26.81 13.11 -15.04
C PHE A 78 26.86 13.69 -16.46
N MET A 79 25.70 13.92 -17.09
CA MET A 79 25.62 14.35 -18.49
C MET A 79 25.81 15.87 -18.67
N PHE A 80 25.52 16.66 -17.64
CA PHE A 80 25.81 18.09 -17.57
C PHE A 80 26.61 18.40 -16.30
N PRO A 81 27.92 18.13 -16.27
CA PRO A 81 28.76 18.66 -15.21
C PRO A 81 28.70 20.17 -15.33
N VAL A 82 28.04 20.83 -14.37
CA VAL A 82 28.11 22.29 -14.23
C VAL A 82 29.55 22.59 -13.86
N THR A 83 30.36 22.91 -14.87
CA THR A 83 31.70 23.46 -14.69
C THR A 83 31.52 24.87 -14.15
N SER A 84 31.62 25.00 -12.83
CA SER A 84 31.84 26.27 -12.14
C SER A 84 33.16 26.89 -12.54
#